data_AF-A0A939WVS9-F1
#
_entry.id   AF-A0A939WVS9-F1
#
_cell.length_a   1.000
_cell.length_b   1.000
_cell.length_c   1.000
_cell.angle_alpha   90.00
_cell.angle_beta   90.00
_cell.angle_gamma   90.00
#
_symmetry.space_group_name_H-M   'P 1'
#
loop_
_entity.id
_entity.type
_entity.pdbx_description
1 polymer ?
#
loop_
_entity_poly.entity_id
_entity_poly.type
_entity_poly.pdbx_seq_one_letter_code
_entity_poly.pdbx_strand_id
1 'polypeptide(L)'
;LVKAMTEAEKYNGPSLIIAYAPCINHGIDMSHSQNEEKLAVEAGYWPLYRFNPELRKEGKNPFQLDSKEPTRDPQELLDREVRFKSLTKLFPNEAAKLHAMLKADLKDRYERLKKLNDNDIL
;
A
#
# COMPACT_ATOMS: atom_id res chain seq x y z
N LEU A 1 -8.45 9.12 2.34
CA LEU A 1 -7.99 9.69 3.64
C LEU A 1 -9.15 10.16 4.52
N VAL A 2 -9.94 11.16 4.12
CA VAL A 2 -11.01 11.75 4.96
C VAL A 2 -11.94 10.70 5.58
N LYS A 3 -12.43 9.74 4.78
CA LYS A 3 -13.28 8.63 5.28
C LYS A 3 -12.62 7.84 6.41
N ALA A 4 -11.36 7.44 6.26
CA ALA A 4 -10.63 6.68 7.27
C ALA A 4 -10.43 7.49 8.57
N MET A 5 -10.09 8.78 8.45
CA MET A 5 -9.95 9.68 9.61
C MET A 5 -11.27 9.83 10.37
N THR A 6 -12.37 10.06 9.64
CA THR A 6 -13.71 10.20 10.25
C THR A 6 -14.16 8.91 10.93
N GLU A 7 -13.95 7.74 10.31
CA GLU A 7 -14.31 6.46 10.93
C GLU A 7 -13.45 6.17 12.17
N ALA A 8 -12.14 6.41 12.09
CA ALA A 8 -11.21 6.20 13.18
C ALA A 8 -11.49 7.10 14.39
N GLU A 9 -11.86 8.36 14.18
CA GLU A 9 -12.19 9.30 15.25
C GLU A 9 -13.53 8.97 15.92
N LYS A 10 -14.54 8.58 15.14
CA LYS A 10 -15.86 8.20 15.66
C LYS A 10 -15.89 6.86 16.38
N TYR A 11 -14.95 5.97 16.08
CA TYR A 11 -14.92 4.64 16.68
C TYR A 11 -14.66 4.75 18.19
N ASN A 12 -15.60 4.24 19.00
CA ASN A 12 -15.49 4.22 20.45
C ASN A 12 -14.55 3.09 20.91
N GLY A 13 -13.27 3.21 20.57
CA GLY A 13 -12.25 2.20 20.81
C GLY A 13 -10.90 2.61 20.22
N PRO A 14 -9.90 1.71 20.24
CA PRO A 14 -8.60 2.01 19.67
C PRO A 14 -8.66 2.08 18.14
N SER A 15 -8.02 3.10 17.57
CA SER A 15 -7.90 3.30 16.13
C SER A 15 -6.42 3.40 15.72
N LEU A 16 -6.06 2.76 14.61
CA LEU A 16 -4.73 2.81 14.02
C LEU A 16 -4.83 3.34 12.58
N ILE A 17 -4.09 4.41 12.29
CA ILE A 17 -3.96 4.97 10.94
C ILE A 17 -2.49 4.90 10.53
N ILE A 18 -2.21 4.19 9.44
CA ILE A 18 -0.88 4.12 8.85
C ILE A 18 -0.91 4.89 7.53
N ALA A 19 -0.26 6.06 7.50
CA ALA A 19 -0.18 6.91 6.32
C ALA A 19 1.17 6.72 5.60
N TYR A 20 1.14 6.54 4.29
CA TYR A 20 2.37 6.59 3.48
C TYR A 20 2.87 8.04 3.46
N ALA A 21 4.10 8.26 3.92
CA ALA A 21 4.71 9.58 4.04
C ALA A 21 5.99 9.63 3.20
N PRO A 22 5.95 10.17 1.96
CA PRO A 22 7.15 10.38 1.16
C PRO A 22 8.14 11.29 1.90
N CYS A 23 9.43 10.98 1.78
CA CYS A 23 10.48 11.67 2.51
C CYS A 23 11.68 11.91 1.59
N ILE A 24 12.47 12.96 1.89
CA ILE A 24 13.76 13.23 1.23
C ILE A 24 14.69 12.01 1.26
N ASN A 25 14.59 11.16 2.28
CA ASN A 25 15.39 9.93 2.41
C ASN A 25 15.02 8.85 1.38
N HIS A 26 13.86 8.95 0.73
CA HIS A 26 13.55 8.11 -0.43
C HIS A 26 14.33 8.56 -1.66
N GLY A 27 14.82 9.81 -1.66
CA GLY A 27 15.52 10.45 -2.77
C GLY A 27 14.62 10.64 -3.97
N ILE A 28 13.53 11.37 -3.75
CA ILE A 28 12.56 11.80 -4.77
C ILE A 28 12.56 13.33 -4.85
N ASP A 29 12.03 13.87 -5.94
CA ASP A 29 11.66 15.28 -5.99
C ASP A 29 10.40 15.52 -5.13
N MET A 30 10.58 16.18 -3.99
CA MET A 30 9.49 16.42 -3.03
C MET A 30 8.37 17.31 -3.59
N SER A 31 8.62 18.09 -4.66
CA SER A 31 7.57 18.84 -5.36
C SER A 31 6.52 17.93 -6.00
N HIS A 32 6.84 16.64 -6.16
CA HIS A 32 5.97 15.60 -6.72
C HIS A 32 5.61 14.50 -5.71
N SER A 33 5.79 14.74 -4.41
CA SER A 33 5.49 13.76 -3.34
C SER A 33 4.08 13.15 -3.45
N GLN A 34 3.05 13.95 -3.74
CA GLN A 34 1.68 13.47 -3.94
C GLN A 34 1.54 12.51 -5.14
N ASN A 35 2.31 12.73 -6.20
CA ASN A 35 2.35 11.81 -7.34
C ASN A 35 3.04 10.50 -6.97
N GLU A 36 4.01 10.53 -6.06
CA GLU A 36 4.68 9.34 -5.55
C GLU A 36 3.74 8.51 -4.65
N GLU A 37 2.94 9.17 -3.80
CA GLU A 37 1.87 8.50 -3.03
C GLU A 37 0.88 7.80 -3.97
N LYS A 38 0.45 8.51 -5.02
CA LYS A 38 -0.46 7.95 -6.02
C LYS A 38 0.16 6.75 -6.73
N LEU A 39 1.42 6.85 -7.17
CA LEU A 39 2.13 5.75 -7.82
C LEU A 39 2.28 4.54 -6.89
N ALA A 40 2.60 4.75 -5.61
CA ALA A 40 2.74 3.68 -4.63
C ALA A 40 1.44 2.86 -4.51
N VAL A 41 0.27 3.52 -4.55
CA VAL A 41 -1.03 2.83 -4.54
C VAL A 41 -1.29 2.14 -5.89
N GLU A 42 -1.13 2.84 -7.01
CA GLU A 42 -1.40 2.31 -8.36
C GLU A 42 -0.51 1.13 -8.74
N ALA A 43 0.71 1.09 -8.21
CA ALA A 43 1.65 -0.01 -8.40
C ALA A 43 1.47 -1.15 -7.37
N GLY A 44 0.51 -1.05 -6.46
CA GLY A 44 0.28 -2.06 -5.41
C GLY A 44 1.33 -2.09 -4.30
N TYR A 45 2.30 -1.17 -4.32
CA TYR A 45 3.33 -1.01 -3.29
C TYR A 45 2.73 -0.58 -1.94
N TRP A 46 1.65 0.19 -1.96
CA TRP A 46 0.92 0.64 -0.77
C TRP A 46 -0.60 0.46 -0.95
N PRO A 47 -1.18 -0.71 -0.63
CA PRO A 47 -2.62 -0.92 -0.71
C PRO A 47 -3.36 -0.07 0.33
N LEU A 48 -4.57 0.38 -0.01
CA LEU A 48 -5.44 1.13 0.89
C LEU A 48 -6.57 0.23 1.35
N TYR A 49 -6.73 0.07 2.65
CA TYR A 49 -7.82 -0.70 3.24
C TYR A 49 -8.23 -0.11 4.58
N ARG A 50 -9.44 -0.46 5.02
CA ARG A 50 -9.98 -0.13 6.34
C ARG A 50 -10.51 -1.40 7.00
N PHE A 51 -10.36 -1.48 8.31
CA PHE A 51 -11.00 -2.50 9.13
C PHE A 51 -11.87 -1.79 10.16
N ASN A 52 -13.19 -1.88 10.01
CA ASN A 52 -14.14 -1.30 10.95
C ASN A 52 -14.85 -2.43 11.74
N PRO A 53 -14.50 -2.65 13.02
CA PRO A 53 -15.09 -3.71 13.84
C PRO A 53 -16.62 -3.61 13.99
N GLU A 54 -17.20 -2.42 13.86
CA GLU A 54 -18.64 -2.21 14.07
C GLU A 54 -19.49 -2.87 12.99
N LEU A 55 -18.94 -3.06 11.79
CA LEU A 55 -19.64 -3.72 10.69
C LEU A 55 -19.99 -5.18 11.01
N ARG A 56 -19.26 -5.84 11.90
CA ARG A 56 -19.63 -7.17 12.40
C ARG A 56 -20.98 -7.16 13.11
N LYS A 57 -21.29 -6.09 13.85
CA LYS A 57 -22.58 -5.93 14.55
C LYS A 57 -23.75 -5.83 13.54
N GLU A 58 -23.45 -5.39 12.32
CA GLU A 58 -24.39 -5.28 11.20
C GLU A 58 -24.41 -6.51 10.29
N GLY A 59 -23.65 -7.58 10.61
CA GLY A 59 -23.51 -8.76 9.76
C GLY A 59 -22.74 -8.52 8.46
N LYS A 60 -21.93 -7.46 8.39
CA LYS A 60 -21.12 -7.08 7.22
C LYS A 60 -19.64 -7.41 7.45
N ASN A 61 -18.89 -7.58 6.37
CA ASN A 61 -17.44 -7.74 6.43
C ASN A 61 -16.78 -6.48 7.02
N PRO A 62 -16.03 -6.58 8.14
CA PRO A 62 -15.33 -5.44 8.72
C PRO A 62 -14.18 -4.94 7.85
N PHE A 63 -13.58 -5.81 7.03
CA PHE A 63 -12.48 -5.48 6.14
C PHE A 63 -13.01 -4.93 4.81
N GLN A 64 -12.47 -3.79 4.38
CA GLN A 64 -12.79 -3.15 3.11
C GLN A 64 -11.49 -2.80 2.41
N LEU A 65 -11.29 -3.34 1.20
CA LEU A 65 -10.19 -2.96 0.32
C LEU A 65 -10.59 -1.73 -0.51
N ASP A 66 -9.99 -0.57 -0.22
CA ASP A 66 -10.30 0.70 -0.88
C ASP A 66 -9.47 0.91 -2.16
N SER A 67 -8.25 0.37 -2.22
CA SER A 67 -7.42 0.41 -3.43
C SER A 67 -7.89 -0.65 -4.44
N LYS A 68 -7.95 -0.26 -5.72
CA LYS A 68 -8.26 -1.17 -6.82
C LYS A 68 -7.08 -2.10 -7.13
N GLU A 69 -7.29 -3.02 -8.07
CA GLU A 69 -6.21 -3.81 -8.64
C GLU A 69 -5.08 -2.91 -9.16
N PRO A 70 -3.82 -3.24 -8.86
CA PRO A 70 -2.68 -2.47 -9.35
C PRO A 70 -2.69 -2.39 -10.88
N THR A 71 -2.51 -1.18 -11.41
CA THR A 71 -2.50 -0.90 -12.85
C THR A 71 -1.13 -0.50 -13.38
N ARG A 72 -0.14 -0.33 -12.50
CA ARG A 72 1.22 0.11 -12.81
C ARG A 72 2.24 -0.95 -12.40
N ASP A 73 3.38 -1.01 -13.09
CA ASP A 73 4.46 -1.92 -12.69
C ASP A 73 5.17 -1.33 -11.45
N PRO A 74 5.32 -2.08 -10.35
CA PRO A 74 6.18 -1.70 -9.21
C PRO A 74 7.56 -1.20 -9.60
N GLN A 75 8.12 -1.68 -10.71
CA GLN A 75 9.42 -1.22 -11.23
C GLN A 75 9.47 0.29 -11.44
N GLU A 76 8.36 0.93 -11.82
CA GLU A 76 8.31 2.37 -12.02
C GLU A 76 8.61 3.15 -10.74
N LEU A 77 8.19 2.64 -9.57
CA LEU A 77 8.50 3.21 -8.26
C LEU A 77 9.98 2.97 -7.90
N LEU A 78 10.47 1.75 -8.13
CA LEU A 78 11.87 1.39 -7.88
C LEU A 78 12.84 2.23 -8.74
N ASP A 79 12.44 2.55 -9.97
CA ASP A 79 13.19 3.37 -10.92
C ASP A 79 12.98 4.87 -10.71
N ARG A 80 12.18 5.29 -9.73
CA ARG A 80 12.02 6.70 -9.36
C ARG A 80 12.84 7.05 -8.14
N GLU A 81 12.80 6.22 -7.11
CA GLU A 81 13.39 6.52 -5.81
C GLU A 81 14.88 6.13 -5.72
N VAL A 82 15.74 7.05 -5.27
CA VAL A 82 17.18 6.79 -5.13
C VAL A 82 17.50 5.67 -4.14
N ARG A 83 16.66 5.46 -3.12
CA ARG A 83 16.84 4.36 -2.15
C ARG A 83 16.87 2.97 -2.81
N PHE A 84 16.19 2.79 -3.94
CA PHE A 84 16.23 1.55 -4.74
C PHE A 84 17.30 1.60 -5.83
N LYS A 85 17.43 2.73 -6.54
CA LYS A 85 18.48 2.91 -7.57
C LYS A 85 19.88 2.68 -7.05
N SER A 86 20.15 3.08 -5.80
CA SER A 86 21.46 2.88 -5.17
C SER A 86 21.83 1.40 -5.13
N LEU A 87 20.88 0.52 -4.82
CA LEU A 87 21.08 -0.92 -4.82
C LEU A 87 21.33 -1.45 -6.24
N THR A 88 20.51 -1.05 -7.22
CA THR A 88 20.69 -1.44 -8.63
C THR A 88 22.06 -1.04 -9.18
N LYS A 89 22.55 0.14 -8.81
CA LYS A 89 23.85 0.65 -9.25
C LYS A 89 25.02 -0.12 -8.63
N LEU A 90 24.95 -0.41 -7.33
CA LEU A 90 26.05 -1.01 -6.59
C LEU A 90 26.07 -2.55 -6.71
N PHE A 91 24.90 -3.17 -6.77
CA PHE A 91 24.72 -4.63 -6.70
C PHE A 91 23.63 -5.10 -7.68
N PRO A 92 23.83 -4.97 -9.01
CA PRO A 92 22.78 -5.19 -10.00
C PRO A 92 22.15 -6.59 -9.95
N ASN A 93 22.95 -7.63 -9.72
CA ASN A 93 22.46 -9.01 -9.65
C ASN A 93 21.56 -9.24 -8.42
N GLU A 94 21.96 -8.72 -7.25
CA GLU A 94 21.15 -8.85 -6.04
C GLU A 94 19.90 -7.96 -6.11
N ALA A 95 20.02 -6.77 -6.71
CA ALA A 95 18.89 -5.88 -6.97
C ALA A 95 17.81 -6.58 -7.82
N ALA A 96 18.21 -7.21 -8.92
CA ALA A 96 17.28 -7.95 -9.79
C ALA A 96 16.52 -9.05 -9.02
N LYS A 97 17.23 -9.81 -8.18
CA LYS A 97 16.64 -10.84 -7.33
C LYS A 97 15.67 -10.25 -6.30
N LEU A 98 16.07 -9.22 -5.56
CA LEU A 98 15.24 -8.57 -4.54
C LEU A 98 14.02 -7.87 -5.15
N HIS A 99 14.15 -7.26 -6.33
CA HIS A 99 13.03 -6.67 -7.05
C HIS A 99 12.03 -7.74 -7.52
N ALA A 100 12.50 -8.89 -8.00
CA ALA A 100 11.63 -10.01 -8.37
C ALA A 100 10.88 -10.55 -7.14
N MET A 101 11.57 -10.71 -6.00
CA MET A 101 10.93 -11.11 -4.73
C MET A 101 9.87 -10.09 -4.30
N LEU A 102 10.19 -8.79 -4.33
CA LEU A 102 9.24 -7.74 -4.01
C LEU A 102 8.00 -7.82 -4.90
N LYS A 103 8.15 -7.95 -6.22
CA LYS A 103 7.00 -8.04 -7.14
C LYS A 103 6.11 -9.24 -6.82
N ALA A 104 6.69 -10.39 -6.46
CA ALA A 104 5.93 -11.56 -6.01
C ALA A 104 5.18 -11.27 -4.70
N ASP A 105 5.85 -10.70 -3.71
CA ASP A 105 5.25 -10.34 -2.42
C ASP A 105 4.10 -9.33 -2.56
N LEU A 106 4.24 -8.35 -3.45
CA LEU A 106 3.19 -7.36 -3.73
C LEU A 106 1.95 -8.03 -4.31
N LYS A 107 2.13 -8.96 -5.25
CA LYS A 107 1.05 -9.75 -5.84
C LYS A 107 0.36 -10.62 -4.79
N ASP A 108 1.13 -11.38 -4.02
CA ASP A 108 0.60 -12.27 -2.98
C ASP A 108 -0.14 -11.50 -1.88
N ARG A 109 0.38 -10.32 -1.51
CA ARG A 109 -0.28 -9.42 -0.56
C ARG A 109 -1.62 -8.93 -1.12
N TYR A 110 -1.66 -8.50 -2.38
CA TYR A 110 -2.92 -8.04 -2.98
C TYR A 110 -3.96 -9.16 -3.03
N GLU A 111 -3.58 -10.37 -3.47
CA GLU A 111 -4.49 -11.52 -3.51
C GLU A 111 -5.02 -11.89 -2.12
N ARG A 112 -4.18 -11.81 -1.07
CA ARG A 112 -4.62 -12.01 0.31
C ARG A 112 -5.63 -10.95 0.75
N LEU A 113 -5.37 -9.67 0.47
CA LEU A 113 -6.28 -8.59 0.83
C LEU A 113 -7.61 -8.67 0.06
N LYS A 114 -7.56 -9.04 -1.23
CA LYS A 114 -8.74 -9.29 -2.05
C LYS A 114 -9.60 -10.41 -1.47
N LYS A 115 -9.00 -11.54 -1.10
CA LYS A 115 -9.72 -12.64 -0.41
C LYS A 115 -10.36 -12.18 0.91
N LEU A 116 -9.67 -11.36 1.70
CA LEU A 116 -10.24 -10.80 2.93
C LEU A 116 -11.45 -9.90 2.67
N ASN A 117 -11.47 -9.19 1.55
CA ASN A 117 -12.58 -8.34 1.14
C ASN A 117 -13.77 -9.15 0.60
N ASP A 118 -13.48 -10.21 -0.17
CA ASP A 118 -14.48 -11.04 -0.85
C ASP A 118 -15.08 -12.12 0.06
N ASN A 119 -14.39 -12.47 1.16
CA ASN A 119 -14.92 -13.43 2.13
C ASN A 119 -16.09 -12.82 2.91
N ASP A 120 -17.29 -13.29 2.62
CA ASP A 120 -18.45 -13.12 3.47
C ASP A 120 -18.21 -13.92 4.77
N ILE A 121 -17.99 -13.19 5.88
CA ILE A 121 -18.10 -13.64 7.29
C ILE A 121 -16.77 -13.99 8.00
N LEU A 122 -16.46 -13.18 9.04
CA LEU A 122 -15.76 -13.52 10.29
C LEU A 122 -16.57 -12.98 11.48
#